data_AF-A0A3S1ZUV5-F1
#
_entry.id   AF-A0A3S1ZUV5-F1
#
_cell.length_a   1.000
_cell.length_b   1.000
_cell.length_c   1.000
_cell.angle_alpha   90.00
_cell.angle_beta   90.00
_cell.angle_gamma   90.00
#
_symmetry.space_group_name_H-M   'P 1'
#
loop_
_entity.id
_entity.type
_entity.pdbx_description
1 polymer ?
#
loop_
_entity_poly.entity_id
_entity_poly.type
_entity_poly.pdbx_seq_one_letter_code
_entity_poly.pdbx_strand_id
1 'polypeptide(L)'
;MEAAISTHFASIEPVAPDVFLDRLLHPARHFKHPHDVLADVALDGQEKRAILSSWASDACAVESVPALRMLPGAGEPVSFDAIMD
;
A
#
# COMPACT_ATOMS: atom_id res chain seq x y z
N MET A 1 40.95 10.07 13.13
CA MET A 1 40.62 9.00 12.18
C MET A 1 39.11 9.05 12.05
N GLU A 2 38.63 10.05 11.32
CA GLU A 2 37.22 10.45 11.32
C GLU A 2 36.51 9.72 10.18
N ALA A 3 35.54 8.88 10.54
CA ALA A 3 34.78 8.10 9.59
C ALA A 3 33.95 9.02 8.69
N ALA A 4 34.26 9.02 7.39
CA ALA A 4 33.45 9.68 6.39
C ALA A 4 32.06 9.02 6.38
N ILE A 5 31.06 9.79 6.79
CA ILE A 5 29.64 9.49 6.61
C ILE A 5 29.42 9.49 5.09
N SER A 6 29.48 8.30 4.49
CA SER A 6 29.23 8.11 3.07
C SER A 6 27.73 8.24 2.86
N THR A 7 27.26 9.46 2.65
CA THR A 7 25.91 9.73 2.19
C THR A 7 25.83 9.30 0.72
N HIS A 8 25.76 7.98 0.49
CA HIS A 8 25.30 7.44 -0.77
C HIS A 8 23.80 7.72 -0.88
N PHE A 9 23.47 8.95 -1.28
CA PHE A 9 22.23 9.19 -2.01
C PHE A 9 22.35 8.37 -3.29
N ALA A 10 21.76 7.18 -3.28
CA ALA A 10 21.56 6.41 -4.49
C ALA A 10 20.83 7.33 -5.49
N SER A 11 21.44 7.56 -6.65
CA SER A 11 20.76 8.21 -7.78
C SER A 11 19.47 7.44 -8.01
N ILE A 12 18.34 8.08 -7.74
CA ILE A 12 17.04 7.57 -8.15
C ILE A 12 16.93 7.87 -9.65
N GLU A 13 17.56 7.02 -10.46
CA GLU A 13 17.24 6.94 -11.88
C GLU A 13 15.73 6.65 -11.97
N PRO A 14 14.94 7.40 -12.74
CA PRO A 14 13.51 7.13 -12.90
C PRO A 14 13.38 5.87 -13.76
N VAL A 15 13.51 4.70 -13.12
CA VAL A 15 12.98 3.45 -13.60
C VAL A 15 11.49 3.70 -13.87
N ALA A 16 10.97 3.18 -14.98
CA ALA A 16 9.59 3.34 -15.47
C ALA A 16 8.55 3.45 -14.33
N PRO A 17 7.46 4.24 -14.47
CA PRO A 17 6.49 4.46 -13.40
C PRO A 17 6.18 3.12 -12.73
N ASP A 18 6.69 2.98 -11.52
CA ASP A 18 6.79 1.68 -10.89
C ASP A 18 5.34 1.21 -10.68
N VAL A 19 4.96 0.15 -11.39
CA VAL A 19 3.61 -0.40 -11.35
C VAL A 19 3.25 -0.74 -9.90
N PHE A 20 4.23 -1.12 -9.09
CA PHE A 20 4.05 -1.31 -7.66
C PHE A 20 3.77 0.00 -6.92
N LEU A 21 4.46 1.11 -7.23
CA LEU A 21 4.18 2.41 -6.61
C LEU A 21 2.77 2.90 -6.93
N ASP A 22 2.27 2.74 -8.16
CA ASP A 22 0.88 3.11 -8.49
C ASP A 22 -0.12 2.23 -7.74
N ARG A 23 0.17 0.93 -7.58
CA ARG A 23 -0.63 0.01 -6.75
C ARG A 23 -0.57 0.36 -5.26
N LEU A 24 0.56 0.86 -4.76
CA LEU A 24 0.74 1.23 -3.35
C LEU A 24 0.04 2.55 -3.00
N LEU A 25 0.14 3.55 -3.88
CA LEU A 25 -0.42 4.89 -3.69
C LEU A 25 -1.90 4.97 -4.06
N HIS A 26 -2.34 4.16 -5.03
CA HIS A 26 -3.71 4.15 -5.51
C HIS A 26 -4.31 2.74 -5.59
N PRO A 27 -4.28 1.97 -4.49
CA PRO A 27 -4.64 0.56 -4.53
C PRO A 27 -6.09 0.30 -4.95
N ALA A 28 -7.03 1.19 -4.60
CA ALA A 28 -8.44 1.05 -4.98
C ALA A 28 -8.69 1.07 -6.51
N ARG A 29 -7.71 1.54 -7.30
CA ARG A 29 -7.78 1.49 -8.77
C ARG A 29 -7.46 0.09 -9.32
N HIS A 30 -6.77 -0.73 -8.53
CA HIS A 30 -6.26 -2.04 -8.91
C HIS A 30 -6.98 -3.19 -8.19
N PHE A 31 -7.40 -2.97 -6.95
CA PHE A 31 -7.95 -3.98 -6.07
C PHE A 31 -9.22 -3.46 -5.39
N LYS A 32 -10.24 -4.31 -5.26
CA LYS A 32 -11.50 -3.97 -4.59
C LYS A 32 -11.56 -4.55 -3.18
N HIS A 33 -10.92 -5.69 -2.97
CA HIS A 33 -10.85 -6.37 -1.68
C HIS A 33 -9.42 -6.77 -1.29
N PRO A 34 -9.13 -6.96 0.00
CA PRO A 34 -7.82 -7.41 0.48
C PRO A 34 -7.42 -8.75 -0.14
N HIS A 35 -8.42 -9.61 -0.35
CA HIS A 35 -8.25 -10.90 -1.02
C HIS A 35 -7.72 -10.76 -2.46
N ASP A 36 -8.06 -9.68 -3.19
CA ASP A 36 -7.54 -9.46 -4.54
C ASP A 36 -6.03 -9.20 -4.52
N VAL A 37 -5.55 -8.49 -3.50
CA VAL A 37 -4.11 -8.24 -3.27
C VAL A 37 -3.39 -9.57 -2.98
N LEU A 38 -3.99 -10.41 -2.15
CA LEU A 38 -3.44 -11.72 -1.79
C LEU A 38 -3.42 -12.69 -2.98
N ALA A 39 -4.44 -12.62 -3.85
CA ALA A 39 -4.58 -13.47 -5.02
C ALA A 39 -3.69 -13.03 -6.20
N ASP A 40 -3.20 -11.78 -6.23
CA ASP A 40 -2.33 -11.30 -7.30
C ASP A 40 -0.98 -12.04 -7.29
N VAL A 41 -0.68 -12.74 -8.38
CA VAL A 41 0.56 -13.51 -8.56
C VAL A 41 1.74 -12.65 -9.00
N ALA A 42 1.48 -11.43 -9.48
CA ALA A 42 2.51 -10.47 -9.86
C ALA A 42 3.09 -9.73 -8.64
N LEU A 43 2.49 -9.88 -7.46
CA LEU A 43 2.97 -9.29 -6.22
C LEU A 43 3.73 -10.32 -5.38
N ASP A 44 4.88 -9.93 -4.87
CA ASP A 44 5.59 -10.67 -3.85
C ASP A 44 4.97 -10.45 -2.45
N GLY A 45 5.43 -11.21 -1.46
CA GLY A 45 4.89 -11.12 -0.11
C GLY A 45 5.13 -9.75 0.56
N GLN A 46 6.22 -9.05 0.23
CA GLN A 46 6.50 -7.72 0.77
C GLN A 46 5.61 -6.66 0.14
N GLU A 47 5.41 -6.72 -1.16
CA GLU A 47 4.53 -5.81 -1.89
C GLU A 47 3.07 -5.96 -1.42
N LYS A 48 2.59 -7.20 -1.26
CA LYS A 48 1.27 -7.49 -0.68
C LYS A 48 1.12 -6.86 0.70
N ARG A 49 2.10 -7.06 1.58
CA ARG A 49 2.09 -6.47 2.93
C ARG A 49 2.11 -4.95 2.89
N ALA A 50 2.88 -4.34 2.00
CA ALA A 50 2.96 -2.89 1.86
C ALA A 50 1.60 -2.29 1.44
N ILE A 51 0.96 -2.91 0.44
CA ILE A 51 -0.37 -2.50 -0.02
C ILE A 51 -1.41 -2.67 1.09
N LEU A 52 -1.48 -3.83 1.74
CA LEU A 52 -2.43 -4.08 2.84
C LEU A 52 -2.19 -3.15 4.03
N SER A 53 -0.93 -2.84 4.35
CA SER A 53 -0.60 -1.87 5.40
C SER A 53 -1.09 -0.46 5.06
N SER A 54 -1.02 -0.07 3.78
CA SER A 54 -1.60 1.19 3.28
C SER A 54 -3.11 1.25 3.53
N TRP A 55 -3.81 0.12 3.36
CA TRP A 55 -5.27 0.02 3.60
C TRP A 55 -5.61 0.09 5.09
N ALA A 56 -4.81 -0.58 5.92
CA ALA A 56 -4.99 -0.63 7.37
C ALA A 56 -4.78 0.75 8.03
N SER A 57 -4.04 1.65 7.38
CA SER A 57 -3.74 3.00 7.86
C SER A 57 -5.00 3.77 8.27
N ASP A 58 -4.90 4.54 9.35
CA ASP A 58 -5.97 5.42 9.82
C ASP A 58 -6.31 6.53 8.81
N ALA A 59 -5.41 6.82 7.87
CA ALA A 59 -5.71 7.71 6.75
C ALA A 59 -6.86 7.18 5.86
N CYS A 60 -7.09 5.86 5.87
CA CYS A 60 -8.22 5.24 5.20
C CYS A 60 -9.42 5.04 6.14
N ALA A 61 -9.34 5.34 7.44
CA ALA A 61 -10.44 5.13 8.36
C ALA A 61 -11.63 6.06 8.05
N VAL A 62 -12.84 5.50 8.07
CA VAL A 62 -14.06 6.32 7.99
C VAL A 62 -14.24 7.02 9.33
N GLU A 63 -14.22 8.37 9.36
CA GLU A 63 -14.25 9.15 10.61
C GLU A 63 -15.40 8.76 11.55
N SER A 64 -16.59 8.51 10.98
CA SER A 64 -17.76 8.10 11.78
C SER A 64 -17.74 6.63 12.21
N VAL A 65 -16.96 5.78 11.53
CA VAL A 65 -16.95 4.32 11.73
C VAL A 65 -15.50 3.82 11.60
N PRO A 66 -14.66 4.00 12.64
CA PRO A 66 -13.22 3.71 12.56
C PRO A 66 -12.87 2.22 12.39
N ALA A 67 -13.85 1.31 12.47
CA ALA A 67 -13.66 -0.09 12.11
C ALA A 67 -13.65 -0.32 10.58
N LEU A 68 -14.10 0.67 9.80
CA LEU A 68 -14.13 0.61 8.34
C LEU A 68 -12.96 1.41 7.74
N ARG A 69 -12.52 0.96 6.59
CA ARG A 69 -11.51 1.58 5.74
C ARG A 69 -12.16 1.93 4.40
N MET A 70 -12.15 3.21 4.06
CA MET A 70 -12.60 3.73 2.77
C MET A 70 -11.39 4.25 2.01
N LEU A 71 -10.98 3.51 0.99
CA LEU A 71 -9.87 3.93 0.16
C LEU A 71 -10.30 5.00 -0.85
N PRO A 72 -9.44 5.96 -1.20
CA PRO A 72 -9.73 6.94 -2.23
C PRO A 72 -10.06 6.26 -3.57
N GLY A 73 -11.29 6.42 -4.05
CA GLY A 73 -11.77 5.83 -5.30
C GLY A 73 -12.38 4.43 -5.16
N ALA A 74 -12.42 3.84 -3.96
CA ALA A 74 -13.17 2.62 -3.71
C ALA A 74 -14.68 2.89 -3.76
N GLY A 75 -15.45 1.94 -4.31
CA GLY A 75 -16.90 2.03 -4.36
C GLY A 75 -17.58 1.66 -3.03
N GLU A 76 -16.90 0.90 -2.18
CA GLU A 76 -17.40 0.43 -0.90
C GLU A 76 -16.29 0.40 0.17
N PRO A 77 -16.64 0.59 1.45
CA PRO A 77 -15.69 0.44 2.54
C PRO A 77 -15.41 -1.03 2.82
N VAL A 78 -14.19 -1.33 3.21
CA VAL A 78 -13.74 -2.64 3.69
C VAL A 78 -13.53 -2.59 5.21
N SER A 79 -13.80 -3.68 5.93
CA SER A 79 -13.51 -3.72 7.36
C SER A 79 -12.01 -3.83 7.61
N PHE A 80 -11.55 -3.21 8.71
CA PHE A 80 -10.16 -3.36 9.16
C PHE A 80 -9.83 -4.83 9.44
N ASP A 81 -10.76 -5.58 10.04
CA ASP A 81 -10.58 -7.01 10.30
C ASP A 81 -10.34 -7.81 9.01
N ALA A 82 -11.03 -7.48 7.91
CA ALA A 82 -10.82 -8.17 6.62
C ALA A 82 -9.44 -7.89 6.00
N ILE A 83 -8.74 -6.84 6.45
CA ILE A 83 -7.36 -6.54 6.02
C ILE A 83 -6.35 -7.31 6.89
N MET A 84 -6.72 -7.66 8.13
CA MET A 84 -5.86 -8.31 9.12
C MET A 84 -6.02 -9.83 9.20
N ASP A 85 -7.12 -10.38 8.65
CA ASP A 85 -7.36 -11.81 8.45
C ASP A 85 -6.38 -12.44 7.45
#